data_AF-A0A3D5Z8Q1-F1
#
_entry.id   AF-A0A3D5Z8Q1-F1
#
_cell.length_a   1.000
_cell.length_b   1.000
_cell.length_c   1.000
_cell.angle_alpha   90.00
_cell.angle_beta   90.00
_cell.angle_gamma   90.00
#
_symmetry.space_group_name_H-M   'P 1'
#
loop_
_entity.id
_entity.type
_entity.pdbx_description
1 polymer ?
#
loop_
_entity_poly.entity_id
_entity_poly.type
_entity_poly.pdbx_seq_one_letter_code
_entity_poly.pdbx_strand_id
1 'polypeptide(L)' 'MPKVVEKVEEYMQYLEPLFEVPEKIRKAIYTSNSIESVNSALRKVTNGKGSFSSVNSVYKLLYL' A
#
# COMPACT_ATOMS: atom_id res chain seq x y z
N MET A 1 18.82 4.25 18.53
CA MET A 1 17.42 4.72 18.56
C MET A 1 16.51 3.55 18.16
N PRO A 2 15.20 3.56 18.46
CA PRO A 2 14.29 2.56 17.92
C PRO A 2 14.38 2.55 16.39
N LYS A 3 14.40 1.37 15.74
CA LYS A 3 14.50 1.25 14.26
C LYS A 3 13.46 2.09 13.51
N VAL A 4 12.31 2.35 14.14
CA VAL A 4 11.25 3.20 13.59
C VAL A 4 11.69 4.65 13.47
N VAL A 5 12.38 5.20 14.48
CA VAL A 5 12.83 6.60 14.48
C VAL A 5 13.84 6.82 13.35
N GLU A 6 14.81 5.92 13.22
CA GLU A 6 15.81 5.95 12.15
C GLU A 6 15.15 5.93 10.75
N LYS A 7 14.11 5.10 10.58
CA LYS A 7 13.35 5.07 9.32
C LYS A 7 12.53 6.35 9.08
N VAL A 8 11.94 6.93 10.10
CA VAL A 8 11.22 8.21 9.93
C VAL A 8 12.21 9.31 9.50
N GLU A 9 13.39 9.37 10.11
CA GLU A 9 14.44 10.32 9.73
C GLU A 9 14.92 10.09 8.28
N GLU A 10 15.19 8.83 7.88
CA GLU A 10 15.61 8.47 6.51
C GLU A 10 14.59 8.90 5.44
N TYR A 11 13.30 8.74 5.72
CA TYR A 11 12.22 9.01 4.77
C TYR A 11 11.56 10.39 4.96
N MET A 12 12.09 11.24 5.84
CA MET A 12 11.48 12.53 6.19
C MET A 12 11.22 13.41 4.96
N GLN A 13 12.14 13.40 3.99
CA GLN A 13 11.99 14.13 2.71
C GLN A 13 10.69 13.79 1.94
N TYR A 14 10.12 12.60 2.14
CA TYR A 14 8.85 12.19 1.53
C TYR A 14 7.63 12.44 2.43
N LEU A 15 7.86 12.58 3.74
CA LEU A 15 6.82 12.83 4.74
C LEU A 15 6.52 14.33 4.88
N GLU A 16 7.54 15.19 4.78
CA GLU A 16 7.42 16.64 4.89
C GLU A 16 6.31 17.24 4.00
N PRO A 17 6.20 16.90 2.70
CA PRO A 17 5.14 17.46 1.83
C PRO A 17 3.72 17.13 2.29
N LEU A 18 3.52 16.06 3.07
CA LEU A 18 2.19 15.69 3.59
C LEU A 18 1.67 16.71 4.61
N PHE A 19 2.56 17.52 5.21
CA PHE A 19 2.19 18.59 6.11
C PHE A 19 1.82 19.90 5.39
N GLU A 20 2.16 20.04 4.11
CA GLU A 20 1.83 21.20 3.29
C GLU A 20 0.38 21.16 2.77
N VAL A 21 -0.23 19.98 2.71
CA VAL A 21 -1.63 19.84 2.28
C VAL A 21 -2.62 20.14 3.41
N PRO A 22 -3.83 20.65 3.08
CA PRO A 22 -4.92 20.83 4.05
C PRO A 22 -5.27 19.54 4.80
N GLU A 23 -5.72 19.68 6.05
CA GLU A 23 -6.04 18.55 6.94
C GLU A 23 -6.96 17.50 6.29
N LYS A 24 -7.99 17.94 5.56
CA LYS A 24 -8.92 17.03 4.88
C LYS A 24 -8.23 16.15 3.84
N ILE A 25 -7.28 16.71 3.10
CA ILE A 25 -6.50 15.98 2.08
C ILE A 25 -5.49 15.08 2.78
N ARG A 26 -4.79 15.59 3.80
CA ARG A 26 -3.84 14.82 4.61
C ARG A 26 -4.50 13.58 5.22
N LYS A 27 -5.71 13.74 5.77
CA LYS A 27 -6.51 12.63 6.32
C LYS A 27 -6.81 11.59 5.26
N ALA A 28 -7.20 12.01 4.06
CA ALA A 28 -7.45 11.08 2.95
C ALA A 28 -6.18 10.29 2.56
N ILE A 29 -5.01 10.94 2.52
CA ILE A 29 -3.73 10.30 2.21
C ILE A 29 -3.32 9.30 3.30
N TYR A 30 -3.45 9.67 4.57
CA TYR A 30 -3.11 8.80 5.70
C TYR A 30 -4.07 7.63 5.89
N THR A 31 -5.25 7.66 5.27
CA THR A 31 -6.16 6.52 5.38
C THR A 31 -5.57 5.28 4.70
N SER A 32 -5.20 4.29 5.50
CA SER A 32 -4.72 3.01 4.96
C SER A 32 -5.87 2.12 4.49
N ASN A 33 -7.10 2.34 4.97
CA ASN A 33 -8.29 1.54 4.63
C ASN A 33 -8.45 1.30 3.13
N SER A 34 -8.26 2.32 2.29
CA SER A 34 -8.38 2.20 0.84
C SER A 34 -7.36 1.21 0.28
N ILE A 35 -6.09 1.35 0.65
CA ILE A 35 -5.00 0.46 0.22
C ILE A 35 -5.13 -0.94 0.83
N GLU A 36 -5.47 -1.04 2.11
CA GLU A 36 -5.68 -2.29 2.82
C GLU A 36 -6.85 -3.09 2.25
N SER A 37 -7.94 -2.42 1.88
CA SER A 37 -9.10 -3.05 1.26
C SER A 37 -8.75 -3.67 -0.09
N VAL A 38 -8.01 -2.95 -0.94
CA VAL A 38 -7.48 -3.48 -2.21
C VAL A 38 -6.56 -4.66 -1.95
N ASN A 39 -5.57 -4.50 -1.08
CA ASN A 39 -4.64 -5.58 -0.74
C ASN A 39 -5.35 -6.82 -0.16
N SER A 40 -6.42 -6.63 0.61
CA SER A 40 -7.25 -7.72 1.13
C SER A 40 -8.00 -8.45 0.01
N ALA A 41 -8.60 -7.72 -0.92
CA ALA A 41 -9.27 -8.30 -2.09
C ALA A 41 -8.29 -9.09 -2.97
N LEU A 42 -7.11 -8.53 -3.26
CA LEU A 42 -6.05 -9.20 -4.02
C LEU A 42 -5.61 -10.49 -3.31
N ARG A 43 -5.31 -10.42 -2.01
CA ARG A 43 -4.95 -11.61 -1.22
C ARG A 43 -6.05 -12.67 -1.28
N LYS A 44 -7.32 -12.27 -1.20
CA LYS A 44 -8.46 -13.20 -1.25
C LYS A 44 -8.51 -13.98 -2.56
N VAL A 45 -8.29 -13.33 -3.70
CA VAL A 45 -8.34 -14.02 -5.01
C VAL A 45 -7.08 -14.84 -5.30
N THR A 46 -5.94 -14.50 -4.70
CA THR A 46 -4.68 -15.25 -4.83
C THR A 46 -4.51 -16.35 -3.78
N ASN A 47 -5.23 -16.31 -2.66
CA ASN A 47 -5.05 -17.25 -1.56
C ASN A 47 -5.35 -18.68 -1.99
N GLY A 48 -4.49 -19.62 -1.61
CA GLY A 48 -4.61 -21.03 -1.97
C GLY A 48 -4.31 -21.33 -3.45
N LYS A 49 -3.98 -20.33 -4.28
CA LYS A 49 -3.45 -20.56 -5.62
C LYS A 49 -1.96 -20.88 -5.49
N GLY A 50 -1.53 -22.01 -6.05
CA GLY A 50 -0.13 -22.39 -6.14
C GLY A 50 0.65 -21.51 -7.13
N SER A 51 1.59 -22.10 -7.87
CA SER A 51 2.28 -21.36 -8.92
C SER A 51 1.35 -20.98 -10.06
N PHE A 52 1.51 -19.76 -10.59
CA PHE A 52 0.80 -19.32 -11.79
C PHE A 52 1.55 -19.77 -13.05
N SER A 53 0.80 -20.12 -14.09
CA SER A 53 1.35 -20.59 -15.37
C SER A 53 2.12 -19.53 -16.14
N SER A 54 1.87 -18.24 -15.89
CA SER A 54 2.59 -17.10 -16.46
C SER A 54 2.26 -15.82 -15.69
N VAL A 55 3.03 -14.76 -15.91
CA VAL A 55 2.71 -13.43 -15.37
C VAL A 55 1.33 -12.93 -15.88
N ASN A 56 1.00 -13.22 -17.14
CA ASN A 56 -0.28 -12.84 -17.74
C ASN A 56 -1.49 -13.52 -17.07
N SER A 57 -1.34 -14.75 -16.56
CA SER A 57 -2.44 -15.42 -15.85
C SER A 57 -2.70 -14.82 -14.47
N VAL A 58 -1.66 -14.28 -13.81
CA VAL A 58 -1.81 -13.46 -12.60
C VAL A 58 -2.58 -12.18 -12.92
N TYR A 59 -2.15 -11.42 -13.93
CA TYR A 59 -2.81 -10.15 -14.27
C TYR A 59 -4.28 -10.32 -14.64
N LYS A 60 -4.63 -11.36 -15.42
CA LYS A 60 -6.03 -11.67 -15.72
C LYS A 60 -6.84 -11.95 -14.46
N LEU A 61 -6.27 -12.65 -13.47
CA LEU A 61 -6.95 -12.92 -12.21
C LEU A 61 -7.12 -11.65 -11.36
N LEU A 62 -6.12 -10.76 -11.31
CA LEU A 62 -6.20 -9.53 -10.51
C LEU A 62 -7.12 -8.47 -11.12
N TYR A 63 -7.39 -8.56 -12.44
CA TYR A 63 -8.28 -7.65 -13.15
C TYR A 63 -9.77 -8.01 -13.01
N LEU A 64 -10.08 -9.30 -12.87
CA LEU A 64 -11.45 -9.84 -12.75
C LEU A 64 -11.98 -9.74 -11.33
#